data_AF-A0AAE0TV18-F1
#
_entry.id   AF-A0AAE0TV18-F1
#
_cell.length_a   1.000
_cell.length_b   1.000
_cell.length_c   1.000
_cell.angle_alpha   90.00
_cell.angle_beta   90.00
_cell.angle_gamma   90.00
#
_symmetry.space_group_name_H-M   'P 1'
#
loop_
_entity.id
_entity.type
_entity.pdbx_description
1 polymer ?
#
loop_
_entity_poly.entity_id
_entity_poly.type
_entity_poly.pdbx_seq_one_letter_code
_entity_poly.pdbx_strand_id
1 'polypeptide(L)'
;MRSSLVTYLAVAGTATAHSWLECSDHDQDAVLPQMIAGSKKNPPELVDPVFFPDACKGWPRAKQNPGDWIEESSNLAWNLAANGFGGDNHACNPLQRKPAQSPNAPAAAAKAGGSIMLRYGGNGHTRGATAGEGGDPGQVQVFWAGKKETEIVTVDELTKDKIISQAGFAENSFSYPEDPAITKPAQGLVDKGNWQKVTLPSNMEAGRHMLVWVWSFNNKPQWSSCFDVIIS
;
A
#
# COMPACT_ATOMS: atom_id res chain seq x y z
N MET A 1 24.93 10.37 40.94
CA MET A 1 24.80 9.80 39.59
C MET A 1 23.32 9.75 39.24
N ARG A 2 22.89 10.52 38.22
CA ARG A 2 21.52 10.49 37.70
C ARG A 2 21.42 9.33 36.72
N SER A 3 20.76 8.24 37.10
CA SER A 3 20.41 7.16 36.17
C SER A 3 19.11 7.53 35.46
N SER A 4 19.20 7.98 34.22
CA SER A 4 18.03 8.08 33.34
C SER A 4 17.65 6.66 32.89
N LEU A 5 16.50 6.17 33.34
CA LEU A 5 15.81 5.07 32.66
C LEU A 5 15.24 5.61 31.35
N VAL A 6 15.82 5.23 30.22
CA VAL A 6 15.15 5.30 28.92
C VAL A 6 14.34 4.02 28.79
N THR A 7 13.05 4.10 29.10
CA THR A 7 12.13 2.98 28.94
C THR A 7 11.73 2.89 27.46
N TYR A 8 12.36 1.98 26.72
CA TYR A 8 11.87 1.56 25.40
C TYR A 8 10.65 0.66 25.61
N LEU A 9 9.44 1.23 25.64
CA LEU A 9 8.24 0.42 25.43
C LEU A 9 8.13 0.11 23.94
N ALA A 10 8.63 -1.06 23.55
CA ALA A 10 8.14 -1.73 22.35
C ALA A 10 6.70 -2.18 22.65
N VAL A 11 5.73 -1.34 22.29
CA VAL A 11 4.33 -1.76 22.28
C VAL A 11 4.19 -2.76 21.14
N ALA A 12 4.33 -4.04 21.48
CA ALA A 12 3.99 -5.15 20.62
C ALA A 12 2.46 -5.24 20.53
N GLY A 13 1.87 -4.34 19.75
CA GLY A 13 0.51 -4.53 19.27
C GLY A 13 0.51 -5.69 18.28
N THR A 14 -0.20 -6.77 18.60
CA THR A 14 -0.62 -7.75 17.59
C THR A 14 -1.69 -7.11 16.72
N ALA A 15 -1.31 -6.11 15.92
CA ALA A 15 -2.11 -5.72 14.78
C ALA A 15 -2.06 -6.91 13.83
N THR A 16 -3.20 -7.53 13.57
CA THR A 16 -3.34 -8.41 12.41
C THR A 16 -2.91 -7.58 11.21
N ALA A 17 -1.75 -7.94 10.65
CA ALA A 17 -1.10 -7.16 9.63
C ALA A 17 -1.99 -7.15 8.38
N HIS A 18 -2.61 -6.02 8.10
CA HIS A 18 -3.39 -5.77 6.91
C HIS A 18 -2.61 -4.79 6.05
N SER A 19 -2.42 -5.07 4.76
CA SER A 19 -1.80 -4.13 3.84
C SER A 19 -2.87 -3.38 3.07
N TRP A 20 -2.65 -2.09 2.86
CA TRP A 20 -3.46 -1.25 1.99
C TRP A 20 -2.56 -0.27 1.25
N LEU A 21 -3.10 0.31 0.17
CA LEU A 21 -2.39 1.35 -0.56
C LEU A 21 -2.35 2.61 0.29
N GLU A 22 -1.15 3.09 0.61
CA GLU A 22 -0.98 4.32 1.39
C GLU A 22 -0.80 5.54 0.50
N CYS A 23 -0.09 5.38 -0.62
CA CYS A 23 0.15 6.45 -1.58
C CYS A 23 0.01 5.91 -3.00
N SER A 24 -0.71 6.63 -3.86
CA SER A 24 -0.89 6.29 -5.27
C SER A 24 0.13 6.94 -6.21
N ASP A 25 0.96 7.87 -5.71
CA ASP A 25 2.15 8.32 -6.43
C ASP A 25 3.24 8.83 -5.47
N HIS A 26 4.14 7.95 -5.05
CA HIS A 26 5.15 8.22 -4.03
C HIS A 26 6.54 8.48 -4.64
N ASP A 27 7.19 9.55 -4.21
CA ASP A 27 8.59 9.82 -4.51
C ASP A 27 9.51 9.01 -3.58
N GLN A 28 9.83 7.79 -4.00
CA GLN A 28 10.70 6.90 -3.22
C GLN A 28 12.19 7.31 -3.29
N ASP A 29 12.60 8.08 -4.30
CA ASP A 29 14.01 8.36 -4.58
C ASP A 29 14.65 9.19 -3.47
N ALA A 30 13.87 10.03 -2.79
CA ALA A 30 14.32 10.80 -1.64
C ALA A 30 14.34 9.99 -0.33
N VAL A 31 13.36 9.08 -0.15
CA VAL A 31 13.13 8.40 1.15
C VAL A 31 13.93 7.10 1.26
N LEU A 32 14.01 6.30 0.19
CA LEU A 32 14.69 5.00 0.22
C LEU A 32 16.18 5.10 0.62
N PRO A 33 16.97 6.06 0.11
CA PRO A 33 18.36 6.23 0.56
C PRO A 33 18.46 6.55 2.05
N GLN A 34 17.51 7.33 2.59
CA GLN A 34 17.46 7.66 4.02
C GLN A 34 17.11 6.43 4.86
N MET A 35 16.16 5.59 4.40
CA MET A 35 15.85 4.31 5.04
C MET A 35 17.07 3.39 5.10
N ILE A 36 17.78 3.25 3.97
CA ILE A 36 19.01 2.45 3.90
C ILE A 36 20.06 3.02 4.86
N ALA A 37 20.30 4.33 4.85
CA ALA A 37 21.28 4.96 5.72
C ALA A 37 20.92 4.82 7.21
N GLY A 38 19.65 5.02 7.56
CA GLY A 38 19.13 4.86 8.93
C GLY A 38 19.28 3.43 9.44
N SER A 39 18.99 2.44 8.61
CA SER A 39 19.13 1.02 8.96
C SER A 39 20.57 0.59 9.29
N LYS A 40 21.57 1.33 8.79
CA LYS A 40 23.01 1.07 9.00
C LYS A 40 23.57 1.75 10.26
N LYS A 41 22.79 2.56 10.98
CA LYS A 41 23.22 3.21 12.23
C LYS A 41 23.29 2.23 13.39
N ASN A 42 23.98 2.62 14.47
CA ASN A 42 24.03 1.85 15.71
C ASN A 42 23.69 2.76 16.92
N PRO A 43 22.48 2.65 17.51
CA PRO A 43 21.38 1.76 17.09
C PRO A 43 20.78 2.17 15.74
N PRO A 44 20.11 1.25 15.01
CA PRO A 44 19.41 1.58 13.77
C PRO A 44 18.36 2.66 14.00
N GLU A 45 18.24 3.58 13.05
CA GLU A 45 17.21 4.61 13.03
C GLU A 45 16.08 4.20 12.09
N LEU A 46 14.86 4.18 12.61
CA LEU A 46 13.66 3.90 11.82
C LEU A 46 13.25 5.15 11.04
N VAL A 47 13.40 5.09 9.73
CA VAL A 47 12.83 6.05 8.78
C VAL A 47 11.60 5.40 8.16
N ASP A 48 10.40 5.78 8.58
CA ASP A 48 9.15 5.28 8.01
C ASP A 48 8.65 6.26 6.93
N PRO A 49 8.38 5.82 5.68
CA PRO A 49 7.87 6.67 4.62
C PRO A 49 6.57 7.41 4.99
N VAL A 50 5.78 6.88 5.94
CA VAL A 50 4.57 7.56 6.44
C VAL A 50 4.88 8.91 7.09
N PHE A 51 6.12 9.12 7.57
CA PHE A 51 6.58 10.40 8.12
C PHE A 51 7.00 11.41 7.06
N PHE A 52 6.90 11.06 5.77
CA PHE A 52 7.19 11.93 4.63
C PHE A 52 5.93 12.11 3.77
N PRO A 53 4.83 12.65 4.32
CA PRO A 53 3.58 12.80 3.57
C PRO A 53 3.75 13.65 2.30
N ASP A 54 4.70 14.60 2.30
CA ASP A 54 5.02 15.44 1.13
C ASP A 54 5.69 14.66 -0.01
N ALA A 55 6.24 13.47 0.26
CA ALA A 55 6.73 12.58 -0.79
C ALA A 55 5.57 11.95 -1.58
N CYS A 56 4.34 12.01 -1.06
CA CYS A 56 3.17 11.46 -1.71
C CYS A 56 2.43 12.52 -2.55
N LYS A 57 2.44 12.32 -3.87
CA LYS A 57 1.86 13.20 -4.90
C LYS A 57 0.45 12.77 -5.31
N GLY A 58 -0.04 11.65 -4.79
CA GLY A 58 -1.37 11.14 -5.06
C GLY A 58 -1.82 10.17 -3.97
N TRP A 59 -3.10 10.23 -3.60
CA TRP A 59 -3.64 9.47 -2.48
C TRP A 59 -4.83 8.60 -2.88
N PRO A 60 -5.04 7.44 -2.22
CA PRO A 60 -6.30 6.72 -2.27
C PRO A 60 -7.49 7.60 -1.88
N ARG A 61 -8.66 7.24 -2.39
CA ARG A 61 -9.91 7.94 -2.06
C ARG A 61 -10.15 7.95 -0.56
N ALA A 62 -10.79 9.02 -0.08
CA ALA A 62 -11.14 9.25 1.33
C ALA A 62 -9.95 9.23 2.31
N LYS A 63 -8.71 9.18 1.83
CA LYS A 63 -7.54 9.29 2.68
C LYS A 63 -7.34 10.74 3.13
N GLN A 64 -6.88 10.93 4.37
CA GLN A 64 -6.58 12.25 4.92
C GLN A 64 -5.08 12.52 4.90
N ASN A 65 -4.71 13.81 4.89
CA ASN A 65 -3.32 14.22 4.99
C ASN A 65 -3.22 15.55 5.77
N PRO A 66 -2.55 15.59 6.94
CA PRO A 66 -1.98 14.43 7.64
C PRO A 66 -3.08 13.44 8.06
N GLY A 67 -2.78 12.14 8.02
CA GLY A 67 -3.67 11.07 8.43
C GLY A 67 -3.18 10.38 9.70
N ASP A 68 -4.10 9.81 10.48
CA ASP A 68 -3.76 8.90 11.59
C ASP A 68 -3.66 7.48 11.03
N TRP A 69 -2.46 6.91 11.03
CA TRP A 69 -2.21 5.56 10.52
C TRP A 69 -3.08 4.48 11.19
N ILE A 70 -3.37 4.58 12.49
CA ILE A 70 -4.18 3.59 13.20
C ILE A 70 -5.63 3.67 12.72
N GLU A 71 -6.18 4.88 12.63
CA GLU A 71 -7.54 5.07 12.11
C GLU A 71 -7.64 4.64 10.65
N GLU A 72 -6.66 5.01 9.82
CA GLU A 72 -6.63 4.66 8.41
C GLU A 72 -6.49 3.15 8.19
N SER A 73 -5.66 2.48 8.98
CA SER A 73 -5.51 1.01 8.95
C SER A 73 -6.81 0.27 9.25
N SER A 74 -7.68 0.91 10.05
CA SER A 74 -8.97 0.36 10.46
C SER A 74 -10.08 0.71 9.47
N ASN A 75 -10.00 1.89 8.85
CA ASN A 75 -11.11 2.48 8.09
C ASN A 75 -10.92 2.41 6.57
N LEU A 76 -9.70 2.35 6.06
CA LEU A 76 -9.41 2.32 4.61
C LEU A 76 -9.02 0.94 4.11
N ALA A 77 -8.50 0.06 4.98
CA ALA A 77 -8.25 -1.32 4.60
C ALA A 77 -9.57 -2.02 4.24
N TRP A 78 -9.61 -2.73 3.11
CA TRP A 78 -10.80 -3.45 2.65
C TRP A 78 -10.50 -4.93 2.47
N ASN A 79 -10.99 -5.76 3.39
CA ASN A 79 -10.85 -7.22 3.33
C ASN A 79 -11.92 -7.81 2.41
N LEU A 80 -11.54 -8.17 1.19
CA LEU A 80 -12.46 -8.73 0.20
C LEU A 80 -13.06 -10.05 0.67
N ALA A 81 -12.26 -10.94 1.26
CA ALA A 81 -12.71 -12.25 1.69
C ALA A 81 -13.68 -12.17 2.88
N ALA A 82 -13.30 -11.45 3.94
CA ALA A 82 -14.12 -11.31 5.14
C ALA A 82 -15.45 -10.59 4.86
N ASN A 83 -15.41 -9.52 4.07
CA ASN A 83 -16.63 -8.78 3.72
C ASN A 83 -17.52 -9.58 2.76
N GLY A 84 -16.93 -10.38 1.86
CA GLY A 84 -17.67 -11.30 1.01
C GLY A 84 -18.48 -12.34 1.80
N PHE A 85 -17.92 -12.89 2.89
CA PHE A 85 -18.68 -13.76 3.80
C PHE A 85 -19.86 -13.04 4.48
N GLY A 86 -19.75 -11.72 4.69
CA GLY A 86 -20.83 -10.86 5.17
C GLY A 86 -21.83 -10.42 4.09
N GLY A 87 -21.65 -10.83 2.83
CA GLY A 87 -22.50 -10.48 1.69
C GLY A 87 -22.14 -9.16 1.00
N ASP A 88 -21.09 -8.46 1.43
CA ASP A 88 -20.61 -7.26 0.76
C ASP A 88 -19.55 -7.62 -0.29
N ASN A 89 -19.97 -7.63 -1.56
CA ASN A 89 -19.13 -7.99 -2.70
C ASN A 89 -18.55 -6.76 -3.44
N HIS A 90 -18.43 -5.61 -2.79
CA HIS A 90 -17.81 -4.43 -3.44
C HIS A 90 -16.29 -4.58 -3.52
N ALA A 91 -15.69 -4.08 -4.60
CA ALA A 91 -14.24 -4.02 -4.77
C ALA A 91 -13.56 -2.96 -3.90
N CYS A 92 -14.34 -2.01 -3.34
CA CYS A 92 -13.83 -0.88 -2.58
C CYS A 92 -14.45 -0.81 -1.19
N ASN A 93 -13.64 -0.30 -0.25
CA ASN A 93 -14.12 0.17 1.03
C ASN A 93 -15.31 1.14 0.84
N PRO A 94 -16.37 1.09 1.69
CA PRO A 94 -17.50 2.01 1.63
C PRO A 94 -17.13 3.48 1.45
N LEU A 95 -16.06 3.95 2.09
CA LEU A 95 -15.58 5.34 1.99
C LEU A 95 -14.96 5.67 0.63
N GLN A 96 -14.57 4.66 -0.14
CA GLN A 96 -13.88 4.79 -1.43
C GLN A 96 -14.79 4.52 -2.65
N ARG A 97 -16.07 4.19 -2.44
CA ARG A 97 -17.04 3.87 -3.51
C ARG A 97 -17.47 5.09 -4.34
N LYS A 98 -17.10 6.29 -3.92
CA LYS A 98 -17.39 7.55 -4.62
C LYS A 98 -16.08 8.28 -4.92
N PRO A 99 -16.00 9.02 -6.04
CA PRO A 99 -14.82 9.82 -6.38
C PRO A 99 -14.73 11.02 -5.44
N ALA A 100 -14.09 10.82 -4.29
CA ALA A 100 -13.93 11.82 -3.26
C ALA A 100 -12.48 11.81 -2.76
N GLN A 101 -11.83 12.97 -2.88
CA GLN A 101 -10.52 13.23 -2.30
C GLN A 101 -10.66 14.20 -1.14
N SER A 102 -9.82 14.03 -0.13
CA SER A 102 -9.73 15.00 0.96
C SER A 102 -8.97 16.25 0.49
N PRO A 103 -9.23 17.44 1.05
CA PRO A 103 -8.64 18.71 0.56
C PRO A 103 -7.11 18.75 0.41
N ASN A 104 -6.37 17.96 1.20
CA ASN A 104 -4.89 17.89 1.17
C ASN A 104 -4.35 16.54 0.69
N ALA A 105 -5.21 15.70 0.15
CA ALA A 105 -4.89 14.36 -0.32
C ALA A 105 -5.40 14.20 -1.77
N PRO A 106 -4.82 14.92 -2.75
CA PRO A 106 -5.30 14.88 -4.12
C PRO A 106 -5.11 13.49 -4.75
N ALA A 107 -5.86 13.22 -5.83
CA ALA A 107 -5.61 12.08 -6.69
C ALA A 107 -4.23 12.20 -7.37
N ALA A 108 -3.64 11.06 -7.75
CA ALA A 108 -2.43 11.07 -8.55
C ALA A 108 -2.70 11.71 -9.92
N ALA A 109 -1.70 12.40 -10.49
CA ALA A 109 -1.79 13.00 -11.81
C ALA A 109 -0.70 12.44 -12.72
N ALA A 110 -1.06 12.07 -13.95
CA ALA A 110 -0.12 11.50 -14.92
C ALA A 110 -0.56 11.79 -16.36
N LYS A 111 0.32 11.49 -17.32
CA LYS A 111 -0.02 11.45 -18.74
C LYS A 111 -0.34 10.02 -19.15
N ALA A 112 -1.14 9.85 -20.20
CA ALA A 112 -1.30 8.55 -20.85
C ALA A 112 0.08 7.98 -21.26
N GLY A 113 0.33 6.71 -20.97
CA GLY A 113 1.64 6.08 -21.19
C GLY A 113 2.71 6.42 -20.14
N GLY A 114 2.41 7.33 -19.21
CA GLY A 114 3.27 7.65 -18.08
C GLY A 114 3.27 6.56 -17.01
N SER A 115 3.86 6.85 -15.85
CA SER A 115 3.85 5.93 -14.71
C SER A 115 3.65 6.65 -13.40
N ILE A 116 3.02 5.95 -12.46
CA ILE A 116 2.91 6.34 -11.06
C ILE A 116 3.62 5.30 -10.19
N MET A 117 4.08 5.71 -9.01
CA MET A 117 4.70 4.80 -8.04
C MET A 117 3.77 4.57 -6.85
N LEU A 118 3.20 3.39 -6.74
CA LEU A 118 2.38 3.01 -5.58
C LEU A 118 3.28 2.72 -4.38
N ARG A 119 2.85 3.10 -3.18
CA ARG A 119 3.45 2.67 -1.90
C ARG A 119 2.37 2.07 -1.00
N TYR A 120 2.68 0.92 -0.42
CA TYR A 120 1.80 0.18 0.47
C TYR A 120 2.60 -0.40 1.65
N GLY A 121 1.91 -0.65 2.77
CA GLY A 121 2.56 -1.11 3.99
C GLY A 121 2.84 -2.62 3.97
N GLY A 122 4.08 -3.03 4.27
CA GLY A 122 4.46 -4.45 4.36
C GLY A 122 3.90 -5.15 5.61
N ASN A 123 3.95 -4.48 6.76
CA ASN A 123 3.39 -4.95 8.05
C ASN A 123 3.84 -6.37 8.48
N GLY A 124 5.02 -6.79 8.09
CA GLY A 124 5.61 -8.11 8.34
C GLY A 124 5.32 -9.13 7.24
N HIS A 125 4.67 -8.75 6.14
CA HIS A 125 4.33 -9.66 5.03
C HIS A 125 5.39 -9.78 3.98
N THR A 126 6.49 -9.02 4.10
CA THR A 126 7.52 -9.03 3.06
C THR A 126 8.36 -10.32 3.07
N ARG A 127 8.56 -10.93 4.24
CA ARG A 127 9.20 -12.26 4.38
C ARG A 127 8.85 -12.93 5.70
N GLY A 128 8.96 -14.25 5.74
CA GLY A 128 8.82 -15.04 6.96
C GLY A 128 7.47 -15.75 7.10
N ALA A 129 7.18 -16.23 8.30
CA ALA A 129 5.97 -17.02 8.55
C ALA A 129 4.66 -16.23 8.39
N THR A 130 4.73 -14.90 8.51
CA THR A 130 3.60 -14.00 8.28
C THR A 130 3.37 -13.73 6.80
N ALA A 131 4.40 -13.90 5.95
CA ALA A 131 4.31 -13.65 4.52
C ALA A 131 3.36 -14.59 3.78
N GLY A 132 2.87 -15.68 4.37
CA GLY A 132 1.87 -16.55 3.74
C GLY A 132 2.27 -18.01 3.73
N GLU A 133 1.49 -18.84 3.05
CA GLU A 133 1.80 -20.26 2.92
C GLU A 133 3.17 -20.44 2.26
N GLY A 134 4.04 -21.22 2.89
CA GLY A 134 5.43 -21.39 2.42
C GLY A 134 6.30 -20.13 2.50
N GLY A 135 5.81 -19.06 3.14
CA GLY A 135 6.49 -17.77 3.19
C GLY A 135 6.35 -16.94 1.91
N ASP A 136 5.33 -17.20 1.09
CA ASP A 136 5.02 -16.45 -0.14
C ASP A 136 4.14 -15.22 0.12
N PRO A 137 4.70 -13.98 0.07
CA PRO A 137 3.98 -12.70 0.26
C PRO A 137 2.77 -12.52 -0.67
N GLY A 138 2.70 -13.30 -1.74
CA GLY A 138 1.70 -13.16 -2.78
C GLY A 138 2.02 -12.01 -3.74
N GLN A 139 0.98 -11.47 -4.36
CA GLN A 139 1.10 -10.56 -5.49
C GLN A 139 0.19 -9.35 -5.34
N VAL A 140 0.61 -8.24 -5.91
CA VAL A 140 -0.18 -7.02 -6.03
C VAL A 140 -0.56 -6.79 -7.48
N GLN A 141 -1.80 -6.40 -7.70
CA GLN A 141 -2.39 -6.16 -9.02
C GLN A 141 -3.13 -4.83 -9.01
N VAL A 142 -3.11 -4.15 -10.16
CA VAL A 142 -3.83 -2.91 -10.37
C VAL A 142 -4.81 -3.09 -11.50
N PHE A 143 -6.08 -2.87 -11.22
CA PHE A 143 -7.19 -3.03 -12.15
C PHE A 143 -7.71 -1.67 -12.61
N TRP A 144 -8.10 -1.59 -13.87
CA TRP A 144 -8.71 -0.40 -14.46
C TRP A 144 -9.93 -0.79 -15.31
N ALA A 145 -11.01 -0.02 -15.22
CA ALA A 145 -12.25 -0.26 -15.97
C ALA A 145 -12.15 -0.05 -17.49
N GLY A 146 -10.99 0.37 -18.01
CA GLY A 146 -10.73 0.54 -19.44
C GLY A 146 -11.19 1.87 -20.05
N LYS A 147 -11.89 2.72 -19.28
CA LYS A 147 -12.35 4.04 -19.74
C LYS A 147 -12.43 5.06 -18.59
N LYS A 148 -12.52 6.35 -18.92
CA LYS A 148 -12.67 7.43 -17.92
C LYS A 148 -14.04 7.41 -17.25
N GLU A 149 -14.13 8.01 -16.07
CA GLU A 149 -15.37 8.18 -15.29
C GLU A 149 -16.15 6.87 -15.07
N THR A 150 -15.45 5.74 -15.04
CA THR A 150 -16.05 4.41 -14.92
C THR A 150 -15.43 3.69 -13.75
N GLU A 151 -16.31 3.13 -12.93
CA GLU A 151 -15.96 2.50 -11.68
C GLU A 151 -15.89 0.97 -11.85
N ILE A 152 -14.96 0.34 -11.14
CA ILE A 152 -15.03 -1.08 -10.79
C ILE A 152 -15.81 -1.14 -9.47
N VAL A 153 -16.99 -1.75 -9.49
CA VAL A 153 -17.90 -1.72 -8.34
C VAL A 153 -17.77 -2.99 -7.50
N THR A 154 -17.72 -4.17 -8.13
CA THR A 154 -17.74 -5.46 -7.43
C THR A 154 -16.46 -6.27 -7.61
N VAL A 155 -16.25 -7.26 -6.74
CA VAL A 155 -15.08 -8.16 -6.81
C VAL A 155 -15.08 -8.98 -8.10
N ASP A 156 -16.25 -9.39 -8.60
CA ASP A 156 -16.38 -10.18 -9.83
C ASP A 156 -15.89 -9.43 -11.08
N GLU A 157 -15.80 -8.10 -11.00
CA GLU A 157 -15.25 -7.26 -12.05
C GLU A 157 -13.71 -7.22 -12.06
N LEU A 158 -13.04 -7.75 -11.04
CA LEU A 158 -11.58 -7.82 -10.94
C LEU A 158 -11.03 -8.97 -11.81
N THR A 159 -11.20 -8.83 -13.12
CA THR A 159 -10.85 -9.84 -14.12
C THR A 159 -9.48 -9.59 -14.74
N LYS A 160 -8.86 -10.63 -15.30
CA LYS A 160 -7.50 -10.57 -15.85
C LYS A 160 -7.34 -9.54 -16.98
N ASP A 161 -8.37 -9.34 -17.80
CA ASP A 161 -8.38 -8.36 -18.89
C ASP A 161 -8.36 -6.90 -18.42
N LYS A 162 -8.69 -6.64 -17.14
CA LYS A 162 -8.64 -5.30 -16.53
C LYS A 162 -7.32 -5.01 -15.80
N ILE A 163 -6.41 -5.97 -15.70
CA ILE A 163 -5.11 -5.78 -15.02
C ILE A 163 -4.21 -4.93 -15.91
N ILE A 164 -3.73 -3.81 -15.37
CA ILE A 164 -2.76 -2.92 -16.03
C ILE A 164 -1.36 -2.97 -15.41
N SER A 165 -1.22 -3.52 -14.20
CA SER A 165 0.07 -3.80 -13.56
C SER A 165 -0.05 -4.97 -12.61
N GLN A 166 1.01 -5.76 -12.52
CA GLN A 166 1.16 -6.89 -11.59
C GLN A 166 2.62 -6.98 -11.14
N ALA A 167 2.84 -7.23 -9.85
CA ALA A 167 4.15 -7.48 -9.27
C ALA A 167 4.03 -8.43 -8.07
N GLY A 168 5.14 -9.02 -7.62
CA GLY A 168 5.20 -9.65 -6.29
C GLY A 168 5.01 -8.61 -5.20
N PHE A 169 4.31 -8.94 -4.10
CA PHE A 169 4.08 -8.00 -3.00
C PHE A 169 5.38 -7.43 -2.42
N ALA A 170 6.40 -8.29 -2.33
CA ALA A 170 7.74 -7.97 -1.82
C ALA A 170 8.77 -7.64 -2.92
N GLU A 171 8.38 -7.65 -4.20
CA GLU A 171 9.33 -7.59 -5.33
C GLU A 171 10.19 -6.33 -5.33
N ASN A 172 9.57 -5.18 -5.07
CA ASN A 172 10.28 -3.93 -4.85
C ASN A 172 10.00 -3.45 -3.42
N SER A 173 10.74 -4.02 -2.47
CA SER A 173 10.58 -3.72 -1.05
C SER A 173 11.90 -3.46 -0.33
N PHE A 174 11.82 -2.73 0.78
CA PHE A 174 12.90 -2.55 1.73
C PHE A 174 12.49 -3.12 3.09
N SER A 175 13.16 -4.21 3.47
CA SER A 175 13.02 -4.86 4.77
C SER A 175 14.37 -4.89 5.48
N TYR A 176 14.40 -4.46 6.74
CA TYR A 176 15.58 -4.56 7.60
C TYR A 176 15.29 -5.38 8.87
N PRO A 177 16.29 -6.02 9.49
CA PRO A 177 17.68 -6.19 9.04
C PRO A 177 17.78 -6.94 7.71
N GLU A 178 18.95 -7.00 7.08
CA GLU A 178 19.13 -7.80 5.84
C GLU A 178 19.09 -9.31 6.11
N ASP A 179 19.35 -9.75 7.35
CA ASP A 179 19.37 -11.16 7.73
C ASP A 179 18.02 -11.85 7.43
N PRO A 180 17.98 -12.83 6.50
CA PRO A 180 16.75 -13.51 6.12
C PRO A 180 16.21 -14.44 7.22
N ALA A 181 17.00 -14.77 8.25
CA ALA A 181 16.52 -15.52 9.41
C ALA A 181 15.59 -14.68 10.30
N ILE A 182 15.65 -13.36 10.19
CA ILE A 182 14.75 -12.42 10.87
C ILE A 182 13.44 -12.35 10.07
N THR A 183 12.41 -13.01 10.59
CA THR A 183 11.16 -13.33 9.90
C THR A 183 9.91 -12.81 10.61
N LYS A 184 10.08 -12.15 11.76
CA LYS A 184 8.97 -11.64 12.57
C LYS A 184 9.31 -10.26 13.16
N PRO A 185 8.31 -9.37 13.34
CA PRO A 185 8.53 -8.08 13.99
C PRO A 185 9.19 -8.20 15.38
N ALA A 186 8.83 -9.24 16.16
CA ALA A 186 9.43 -9.52 17.46
C ALA A 186 10.94 -9.84 17.43
N GLN A 187 11.48 -10.20 16.27
CA GLN A 187 12.91 -10.42 16.04
C GLN A 187 13.61 -9.16 15.51
N GLY A 188 12.89 -8.05 15.37
CA GLY A 188 13.39 -6.79 14.82
C GLY A 188 13.09 -6.58 13.34
N LEU A 189 12.29 -7.44 12.69
CA LEU A 189 11.90 -7.23 11.29
C LEU A 189 11.09 -5.94 11.15
N VAL A 190 11.49 -5.11 10.21
CA VAL A 190 10.78 -3.90 9.82
C VAL A 190 10.73 -3.82 8.30
N ASP A 191 9.52 -3.81 7.73
CA ASP A 191 9.25 -3.84 6.31
C ASP A 191 8.24 -2.74 5.92
N LYS A 192 8.77 -1.51 5.85
CA LYS A 192 7.96 -0.29 5.75
C LYS A 192 7.87 0.29 4.34
N GLY A 193 8.66 -0.24 3.42
CA GLY A 193 8.72 0.21 2.05
C GLY A 193 8.38 -0.92 1.11
N ASN A 194 7.13 -1.00 0.65
CA ASN A 194 6.77 -1.84 -0.49
C ASN A 194 6.21 -0.92 -1.56
N TRP A 195 6.72 -1.07 -2.78
CA TRP A 195 6.39 -0.20 -3.88
C TRP A 195 6.04 -0.99 -5.13
N GLN A 196 5.17 -0.42 -5.96
CA GLN A 196 4.83 -0.97 -7.27
C GLN A 196 4.79 0.15 -8.29
N LYS A 197 5.64 0.07 -9.31
CA LYS A 197 5.53 0.95 -10.46
C LYS A 197 4.37 0.51 -11.34
N VAL A 198 3.48 1.44 -11.68
CA VAL A 198 2.36 1.20 -12.59
C VAL A 198 2.59 2.03 -13.84
N THR A 199 2.81 1.36 -14.97
CA THR A 199 2.83 2.02 -16.28
C THR A 199 1.41 2.10 -16.80
N LEU A 200 0.92 3.30 -17.05
CA LEU A 200 -0.45 3.55 -17.48
C LEU A 200 -0.59 3.26 -18.97
N PRO A 201 -1.74 2.72 -19.44
CA PRO A 201 -1.98 2.54 -20.86
C PRO A 201 -1.83 3.84 -21.66
N SER A 202 -1.19 3.75 -22.82
CA SER A 202 -0.89 4.92 -23.67
C SER A 202 -2.10 5.54 -24.36
N ASN A 203 -3.23 4.82 -24.35
CA ASN A 203 -4.49 5.23 -24.96
C ASN A 203 -5.53 5.71 -23.94
N MET A 204 -5.14 5.96 -22.67
CA MET A 204 -6.06 6.54 -21.70
C MET A 204 -6.52 7.93 -22.17
N GLU A 205 -7.84 8.16 -22.10
CA GLU A 205 -8.41 9.47 -22.36
C GLU A 205 -8.05 10.47 -21.26
N ALA A 206 -8.03 11.76 -21.58
CA ALA A 206 -7.93 12.78 -20.54
C ALA A 206 -9.18 12.75 -19.63
N GLY A 207 -8.95 12.86 -18.31
CA GLY A 207 -9.99 12.81 -17.29
C GLY A 207 -9.65 11.92 -16.10
N ARG A 208 -10.63 11.64 -15.24
CA ARG A 208 -10.47 10.80 -14.06
C ARG A 208 -10.64 9.33 -14.42
N HIS A 209 -9.68 8.51 -13.99
CA HIS A 209 -9.72 7.06 -14.10
C HIS A 209 -9.67 6.45 -12.70
N MET A 210 -10.66 5.61 -12.38
CA MET A 210 -10.61 4.80 -11.17
C MET A 210 -9.69 3.60 -11.40
N LEU A 211 -8.79 3.37 -10.46
CA LEU A 211 -7.96 2.18 -10.36
C LEU A 211 -8.24 1.48 -9.02
N VAL A 212 -8.10 0.16 -9.03
CA VAL A 212 -8.20 -0.68 -7.82
C VAL A 212 -6.89 -1.41 -7.63
N TRP A 213 -6.19 -1.11 -6.54
CA TRP A 213 -5.05 -1.92 -6.09
C TRP A 213 -5.59 -3.09 -5.28
N VAL A 214 -5.09 -4.29 -5.57
CA VAL A 214 -5.49 -5.53 -4.90
C VAL A 214 -4.25 -6.29 -4.50
N TRP A 215 -4.18 -6.69 -3.23
CA TRP A 215 -3.23 -7.67 -2.76
C TRP A 215 -3.89 -9.05 -2.70
N SER A 216 -3.34 -9.96 -3.48
CA SER A 216 -3.68 -11.37 -3.50
C SER A 216 -2.68 -12.16 -2.66
N PHE A 217 -3.19 -12.93 -1.72
CA PHE A 217 -2.42 -13.72 -0.76
C PHE A 217 -3.05 -15.12 -0.65
N ASN A 218 -2.20 -16.15 -0.61
CA ASN A 218 -2.61 -17.57 -0.79
C ASN A 218 -3.47 -17.78 -2.04
N ASN A 219 -3.06 -17.19 -3.17
CA ASN A 219 -3.72 -17.28 -4.48
C ASN A 219 -5.19 -16.78 -4.52
N LYS A 220 -5.57 -15.89 -3.59
CA LYS A 220 -6.90 -15.28 -3.55
C LYS A 220 -6.80 -13.77 -3.31
N PRO A 221 -7.67 -12.95 -3.93
CA PRO A 221 -7.80 -11.54 -3.56
C PRO A 221 -8.17 -11.43 -2.07
N GLN A 222 -7.34 -10.73 -1.29
CA GLN A 222 -7.57 -10.56 0.15
C GLN A 222 -7.87 -9.12 0.49
N TRP A 223 -7.06 -8.19 -0.01
CA TRP A 223 -7.14 -6.78 0.36
C TRP A 223 -7.20 -5.91 -0.87
N SER A 224 -7.87 -4.77 -0.75
CA SER A 224 -7.91 -3.79 -1.84
C SER A 224 -7.99 -2.36 -1.35
N SER A 225 -7.68 -1.44 -2.25
CA SER A 225 -7.79 0.00 -2.06
C SER A 225 -8.09 0.66 -3.40
N CYS A 226 -9.05 1.58 -3.39
CA CYS A 226 -9.49 2.27 -4.59
C CYS A 226 -8.97 3.70 -4.62
N PHE A 227 -8.46 4.11 -5.78
CA PHE A 227 -7.82 5.40 -5.98
C PHE A 227 -8.13 5.94 -7.37
N ASP A 228 -8.00 7.25 -7.53
CA ASP A 228 -8.14 7.89 -8.83
C ASP A 228 -6.78 8.31 -9.37
N VAL A 229 -6.65 8.25 -10.69
CA VAL A 229 -5.58 8.88 -11.46
C VAL A 229 -6.21 9.88 -12.43
N ILE A 230 -5.72 11.11 -12.42
CA ILE A 230 -6.14 12.17 -13.35
C ILE A 230 -5.16 12.17 -14.53
N ILE A 231 -5.69 11.86 -15.71
CA ILE A 231 -4.94 11.85 -16.97
C ILE A 231 -5.04 13.22 -17.62
N SER A 232 -3.89 13.85 -17.89
CA SER A 232 -3.73 15.11 -18.63
C SER A 232 -3.26 14.92 -20.06
#